data_AF-A0A445J7L5-F1
#
_entry.id   AF-A0A445J7L5-F1
#
_cell.length_a   1.000
_cell.length_b   1.000
_cell.length_c   1.000
_cell.angle_alpha   90.00
_cell.angle_beta   90.00
_cell.angle_gamma   90.00
#
_symmetry.space_group_name_H-M   'P 1'
#
loop_
_entity.id
_entity.type
_entity.pdbx_description
1 polymer ?
#
loop_
_entity_poly.entity_id
_entity_poly.type
_entity_poly.pdbx_seq_one_letter_code
_entity_poly.pdbx_strand_id
1 'polypeptide(L)'
;MASNLIKVSTSLVLVVLVALTVQILYFSPIDPVLLDIKPVTLQNIIKLGEGLLKEPEDVGVDKEQILYTATRDGWIKRLRRNNGKWENWKHIDSHTLLVIATAKEGGLIVCDTSKVK
;
A
#
# COMPACT_ATOMS: atom_id res chain seq x y z
N MET A 1 30.16 -16.78 -40.74
CA MET A 1 28.84 -17.16 -40.19
C MET A 1 28.60 -16.54 -38.80
N ALA A 2 29.54 -16.67 -37.85
CA ALA A 2 29.44 -16.07 -36.51
C ALA A 2 29.32 -14.54 -36.47
N SER A 3 30.04 -13.80 -37.33
CA SER A 3 29.99 -12.33 -37.37
C SER A 3 28.62 -11.76 -37.73
N ASN A 4 27.89 -12.42 -38.64
CA ASN A 4 26.54 -12.01 -39.03
C ASN A 4 25.53 -12.33 -37.93
N LEU A 5 25.70 -13.45 -37.24
CA LEU A 5 24.86 -13.80 -36.08
C LEU A 5 25.05 -12.81 -34.92
N ILE A 6 26.30 -12.41 -34.64
CA ILE A 6 26.61 -11.40 -33.63
C ILE A 6 25.94 -10.06 -33.99
N LYS A 7 26.08 -9.59 -35.24
CA LYS A 7 25.43 -8.35 -35.70
C LYS A 7 23.91 -8.37 -35.57
N VAL A 8 23.27 -9.48 -35.90
CA VAL A 8 21.80 -9.62 -35.78
C VAL A 8 21.39 -9.62 -34.31
N SER A 9 22.12 -10.33 -33.45
CA SER A 9 21.83 -10.38 -32.01
C SER A 9 21.99 -9.02 -31.33
N THR A 10 23.06 -8.27 -31.63
CA THR A 10 23.27 -6.92 -31.08
C THR A 10 22.24 -5.93 -31.60
N SER A 11 21.86 -6.02 -32.88
CA SER A 11 20.78 -5.20 -33.43
C SER A 11 19.45 -5.47 -32.74
N LEU A 12 19.11 -6.73 -32.46
CA LEU A 12 17.87 -7.09 -31.77
C LEU A 12 17.86 -6.54 -30.34
N VAL A 13 18.95 -6.72 -29.59
CA VAL A 13 19.08 -6.19 -28.22
C VAL A 13 18.91 -4.68 -28.21
N LEU A 14 19.53 -3.96 -29.16
CA LEU A 14 19.38 -2.52 -29.27
C LEU A 14 17.92 -2.10 -29.52
N VAL A 15 17.22 -2.78 -30.44
CA VAL A 15 15.81 -2.50 -30.73
C VAL A 15 14.93 -2.75 -29.51
N VAL A 16 15.16 -3.84 -28.78
CA VAL A 16 14.42 -4.15 -27.55
C VAL A 16 14.66 -3.09 -26.48
N LEU A 17 15.91 -2.66 -26.28
CA LEU A 17 16.23 -1.61 -25.33
C LEU A 17 15.54 -0.29 -25.68
N VAL A 18 15.57 0.11 -26.95
CA VAL A 18 14.87 1.32 -27.42
C VAL A 18 13.35 1.20 -27.27
N ALA A 19 12.76 0.04 -27.56
CA ALA A 19 11.33 -0.17 -27.37
C ALA A 19 10.94 -0.07 -25.90
N LEU A 20 11.74 -0.65 -25.00
CA LEU A 20 11.52 -0.56 -23.56
C LEU A 20 11.68 0.88 -23.04
N THR A 21 12.67 1.64 -23.50
CA THR A 21 12.83 3.04 -23.08
C THR A 21 11.65 3.89 -23.55
N VAL A 22 11.18 3.71 -24.79
CA VAL A 22 9.98 4.41 -25.30
C VAL A 22 8.74 4.01 -24.50
N GLN A 23 8.55 2.71 -24.22
CA GLN A 23 7.44 2.23 -23.41
C GLN A 23 7.43 2.88 -22.02
N ILE A 24 8.59 2.94 -21.36
CA ILE A 24 8.71 3.53 -20.02
C ILE A 24 8.50 5.04 -20.07
N LEU A 25 9.07 5.76 -21.04
CA LEU A 25 9.02 7.23 -21.07
C LEU A 25 7.66 7.79 -21.51
N TYR A 26 6.92 7.10 -22.38
CA TYR A 26 5.67 7.62 -22.95
C TYR A 26 4.41 6.93 -22.44
N PHE A 27 4.51 5.68 -21.97
CA PHE A 27 3.35 4.88 -21.58
C PHE A 27 3.38 4.42 -20.12
N SER A 28 4.47 4.66 -19.39
CA SER A 28 4.45 4.46 -17.94
C SER A 28 3.57 5.53 -17.29
N PRO A 29 2.64 5.14 -16.40
CA PRO A 29 1.88 6.10 -15.60
C PRO A 29 2.75 6.75 -14.50
N ILE A 30 4.01 6.34 -14.36
CA ILE A 30 4.97 6.84 -13.36
C ILE A 30 5.80 7.94 -14.01
N ASP A 31 5.76 9.14 -13.44
CA ASP A 31 6.61 10.26 -13.84
C ASP A 31 8.08 9.94 -13.48
N PRO A 32 9.04 9.93 -14.44
CA PRO A 32 10.45 9.65 -14.17
C PRO A 32 11.14 10.77 -13.39
N VAL A 33 10.48 11.90 -13.15
CA VAL A 33 10.98 12.94 -12.25
C VAL A 33 11.10 12.37 -10.83
N LEU A 34 12.32 12.42 -10.30
CA LEU A 34 12.57 12.15 -8.89
C LEU A 34 11.73 13.13 -8.08
N LEU A 35 10.75 12.62 -7.33
CA LEU A 35 9.92 13.42 -6.44
C LEU A 35 10.84 14.25 -5.55
N ASP A 36 10.93 15.56 -5.80
CA ASP A 36 11.54 16.52 -4.89
C ASP A 36 10.62 16.61 -3.67
N ILE A 37 10.73 15.62 -2.79
CA ILE A 37 10.11 15.64 -1.47
C ILE A 37 10.94 16.62 -0.66
N LYS A 38 10.73 17.92 -0.91
CA LYS A 38 11.01 18.94 0.09
C LYS A 38 10.37 18.45 1.38
N PRO A 39 11.02 18.54 2.54
CA PRO A 39 10.42 18.15 3.80
C PRO A 39 9.08 18.90 3.89
N VAL A 40 8.00 18.16 3.64
CA VAL A 40 6.67 18.71 3.67
C VAL A 40 6.50 19.01 5.14
N THR A 41 6.65 20.28 5.52
CA THR A 41 6.01 20.72 6.75
C THR A 41 4.57 20.35 6.52
N LEU A 42 4.09 19.36 7.27
CA LEU A 42 2.72 18.90 7.18
C LEU A 42 1.84 20.05 7.71
N GLN A 43 1.63 21.06 6.86
CA GLN A 43 0.87 22.25 7.17
C GLN A 43 -0.60 21.84 7.11
N ASN A 44 -1.35 22.16 8.17
CA ASN A 44 -2.77 21.84 8.31
C ASN A 44 -3.14 20.35 8.41
N ILE A 45 -2.26 19.49 8.94
CA ILE A 45 -2.66 18.16 9.41
C ILE A 45 -2.98 18.20 10.91
N ILE A 46 -3.88 17.32 11.35
CA ILE A 46 -4.10 17.05 12.76
C ILE A 46 -3.69 15.61 13.08
N LYS A 47 -3.03 15.42 14.22
CA LYS A 47 -2.80 14.08 14.75
C LYS A 47 -4.13 13.50 15.20
N LEU A 48 -4.57 12.39 14.59
CA LEU A 48 -5.86 11.77 14.91
C LEU A 48 -5.83 10.96 16.22
N GLY A 49 -4.69 10.36 16.56
CA GLY A 49 -4.58 9.58 17.78
C GLY A 49 -3.15 9.17 18.15
N GLU A 50 -3.04 8.62 19.34
CA GLU A 50 -1.83 8.09 19.98
C GLU A 50 -1.89 6.57 20.09
N GLY A 51 -0.74 5.91 20.09
CA GLY A 51 -0.61 4.47 20.28
C GLY A 51 0.22 3.78 19.20
N LEU A 52 0.55 2.51 19.43
CA LEU A 52 1.37 1.71 18.52
C LEU A 52 0.50 1.02 17.46
N LEU A 53 0.76 1.37 16.20
CA LEU A 53 0.28 0.67 15.01
C LEU A 53 1.49 -0.04 14.37
N LYS A 54 1.63 -1.35 14.57
CA LYS A 54 2.74 -2.10 13.97
C LYS A 54 2.41 -2.38 12.51
N GLU A 55 3.09 -1.67 11.60
CA GLU A 55 2.95 -1.83 10.14
C GLU A 55 1.46 -1.83 9.74
N PRO A 56 0.74 -0.71 9.94
CA PRO A 56 -0.69 -0.66 9.64
C PRO A 56 -0.93 -0.79 8.14
N GLU A 57 -1.96 -1.56 7.81
CA GLU A 57 -2.43 -1.84 6.46
C GLU A 57 -3.88 -1.35 6.35
N ASP A 58 -4.09 -0.39 5.45
CA ASP A 58 -5.39 0.21 5.14
C ASP A 58 -6.11 0.90 6.33
N VAL A 59 -7.12 1.72 6.03
CA VAL A 59 -7.95 2.39 7.04
C VAL A 59 -9.41 2.43 6.62
N GLY A 60 -10.30 2.06 7.53
CA GLY A 60 -11.75 2.05 7.32
C GLY A 60 -12.46 2.89 8.37
N VAL A 61 -13.55 3.55 7.98
CA VAL A 61 -14.41 4.32 8.90
C VAL A 61 -15.82 3.77 8.84
N ASP A 62 -16.40 3.47 9.99
CA ASP A 62 -17.80 3.04 10.08
C ASP A 62 -18.77 4.23 10.19
N LYS A 63 -20.08 3.93 10.19
CA LYS A 63 -21.13 4.95 10.31
C LYS A 63 -21.09 5.68 11.66
N GLU A 64 -20.52 5.05 12.70
CA GLU A 64 -20.28 5.60 14.02
C GLU A 64 -19.00 6.45 14.12
N GLN A 65 -18.30 6.69 13.00
CA GLN A 65 -17.06 7.47 12.94
C GLN A 65 -15.90 6.84 13.74
N ILE A 66 -15.90 5.51 13.89
CA ILE A 66 -14.79 4.75 14.44
C ILE A 66 -13.83 4.42 13.31
N LEU A 67 -12.56 4.77 13.50
CA LEU A 67 -11.49 4.39 12.58
C LEU A 67 -11.02 2.98 12.93
N TYR A 68 -10.74 2.18 11.92
CA TYR A 68 -10.12 0.87 12.06
C TYR A 68 -8.89 0.78 11.15
N THR A 69 -7.95 -0.06 11.53
CA THR A 69 -6.81 -0.44 10.71
C THR A 69 -6.38 -1.85 11.09
N ALA A 70 -5.91 -2.63 10.12
CA ALA A 70 -5.27 -3.91 10.39
C ALA A 70 -3.78 -3.68 10.65
N THR A 71 -3.18 -4.42 11.58
CA THR A 71 -1.74 -4.34 11.85
C THR A 71 -1.08 -5.71 11.75
N ARG A 72 0.20 -5.73 11.38
CA ARG A 72 0.99 -6.97 11.21
C ARG A 72 1.26 -7.71 12.52
N ASP A 73 0.91 -7.14 13.67
CA ASP A 73 0.86 -7.81 14.97
C ASP A 73 -0.41 -8.66 15.18
N GLY A 74 -1.25 -8.83 14.16
CA GLY A 74 -2.45 -9.67 14.19
C GLY A 74 -3.68 -9.02 14.80
N TRP A 75 -3.60 -7.74 15.14
CA TRP A 75 -4.73 -6.98 15.65
C TRP A 75 -5.42 -6.17 14.56
N ILE A 76 -6.75 -6.17 14.58
CA ILE A 76 -7.52 -5.02 14.12
C ILE A 76 -7.56 -4.03 15.28
N LYS A 77 -7.03 -2.84 15.04
CA LYS A 77 -7.03 -1.74 16.00
C LYS A 77 -8.13 -0.77 15.64
N ARG A 78 -8.71 -0.11 16.65
CA ARG A 78 -9.73 0.92 16.45
C ARG A 78 -9.38 2.22 17.16
N LEU A 79 -9.83 3.33 16.61
CA LEU A 79 -9.70 4.66 17.17
C LEU A 79 -11.09 5.29 17.28
N ARG A 80 -11.51 5.61 18.50
CA ARG A 80 -12.75 6.35 18.73
C ARG A 80 -12.44 7.84 18.73
N ARG A 81 -13.26 8.64 18.07
CA ARG A 81 -13.03 10.10 17.96
C ARG A 81 -12.88 10.81 19.31
N ASN A 82 -13.49 10.28 20.37
CA ASN A 82 -13.50 10.90 21.70
C ASN A 82 -12.27 10.58 22.55
N ASN A 83 -11.54 9.48 22.29
CA ASN A 83 -10.47 9.02 23.16
C ASN A 83 -9.07 9.37 22.61
N GLY A 84 -8.96 9.60 21.30
CA GLY A 84 -7.68 9.88 20.63
C GLY A 84 -6.63 8.78 20.84
N LYS A 85 -7.03 7.56 21.21
CA LYS A 85 -6.12 6.44 21.51
C LYS A 85 -6.51 5.20 20.73
N TRP A 86 -5.52 4.59 20.09
CA TRP A 86 -5.69 3.32 19.42
C TRP A 86 -5.87 2.19 20.43
N GLU A 87 -6.91 1.40 20.23
CA GLU A 87 -7.26 0.24 21.06
C GLU A 87 -7.11 -1.05 20.25
N ASN A 88 -6.56 -2.09 20.88
CA ASN A 88 -6.65 -3.45 20.36
C ASN A 88 -8.12 -3.90 20.41
N TRP A 89 -8.76 -4.03 19.25
CA TRP A 89 -10.19 -4.34 19.18
C TRP A 89 -10.47 -5.82 18.93
N LYS A 90 -9.84 -6.40 17.91
CA LYS A 90 -10.05 -7.81 17.54
C LYS A 90 -8.74 -8.45 17.09
N HIS A 91 -8.38 -9.57 17.72
CA HIS A 91 -7.25 -10.38 17.28
C HIS A 91 -7.70 -11.35 16.16
N ILE A 92 -6.98 -11.37 15.04
CA ILE A 92 -7.23 -12.24 13.88
C ILE A 92 -6.18 -13.38 13.79
N ASP A 93 -5.15 -13.35 14.66
CA ASP A 93 -4.04 -14.31 14.73
C ASP A 93 -3.39 -14.55 13.37
N SER A 94 -3.06 -13.45 12.69
CA SER A 94 -2.44 -13.47 11.37
C SER A 94 -1.63 -12.20 11.14
N HIS A 95 -0.41 -12.36 10.66
CA HIS A 95 0.48 -11.25 10.29
C HIS A 95 0.30 -10.84 8.81
N THR A 96 -0.68 -11.40 8.10
CA THR A 96 -0.88 -11.18 6.66
C THR A 96 -2.20 -10.49 6.31
N LEU A 97 -2.75 -9.72 7.25
CA LEU A 97 -3.89 -8.84 7.00
C LEU A 97 -3.46 -7.72 6.03
N LEU A 98 -4.23 -7.49 4.97
CA LEU A 98 -3.87 -6.53 3.92
C LEU A 98 -4.83 -5.34 3.81
N VAL A 99 -6.13 -5.59 3.84
CA VAL A 99 -7.16 -4.60 3.49
C VAL A 99 -8.34 -4.79 4.41
N ILE A 100 -9.02 -3.68 4.72
CA ILE A 100 -10.26 -3.67 5.48
C ILE A 100 -11.35 -2.90 4.74
N ALA A 101 -12.59 -3.39 4.81
CA ALA A 101 -13.75 -2.67 4.31
C ALA A 101 -14.86 -2.69 5.35
N THR A 102 -15.51 -1.54 5.57
CA THR A 102 -16.70 -1.47 6.41
C THR A 102 -17.91 -2.00 5.67
N ALA A 103 -18.66 -2.89 6.31
CA ALA A 103 -19.87 -3.46 5.73
C ALA A 103 -21.06 -2.52 5.95
N LYS A 104 -22.00 -2.50 4.99
CA LYS A 104 -23.18 -1.61 5.01
C LYS A 104 -24.03 -1.76 6.28
N GLU A 105 -24.24 -3.00 6.74
CA GLU A 105 -25.06 -3.30 7.93
C GLU A 105 -24.25 -3.27 9.24
N GLY A 106 -23.00 -2.79 9.18
CA GLY A 106 -22.06 -2.83 10.30
C GLY A 106 -21.14 -4.05 10.23
N GLY A 107 -20.00 -3.94 10.91
CA GLY A 107 -18.93 -4.92 10.87
C GLY A 107 -17.84 -4.59 9.86
N LEU A 108 -16.81 -5.43 9.83
CA LEU A 108 -15.61 -5.26 9.02
C LEU A 108 -15.34 -6.54 8.23
N ILE A 109 -15.06 -6.36 6.95
CA ILE A 109 -14.52 -7.38 6.06
C ILE A 109 -13.00 -7.20 6.08
N VAL A 110 -12.27 -8.26 6.41
CA VAL A 110 -10.81 -8.24 6.50
C VAL A 110 -10.25 -9.24 5.50
N CYS A 111 -9.35 -8.78 4.64
CA CYS A 111 -8.63 -9.64 3.71
C CYS A 111 -7.34 -10.14 4.35
N ASP A 112 -7.13 -11.46 4.32
CA ASP A 112 -5.94 -12.13 4.83
C ASP A 112 -5.41 -13.09 3.76
N THR A 113 -4.13 -12.97 3.40
CA THR A 113 -3.55 -13.78 2.32
C THR A 113 -3.07 -15.16 2.75
N SER A 114 -2.96 -15.44 4.06
CA SER A 114 -2.42 -16.72 4.55
C SER A 114 -3.45 -17.60 5.22
N LYS A 115 -4.70 -17.14 5.39
CA LYS A 115 -5.73 -17.96 6.03
C LYS A 115 -6.22 -19.07 5.12
N VAL A 116 -5.48 -20.18 5.14
CA VAL A 116 -6.00 -21.49 4.75
C VAL A 116 -6.88 -21.98 5.89
N LYS A 117 -8.08 -22.44 5.55
CA LYS A 117 -9.11 -22.89 6.49
C LYS A 117 -8.67 -24.06 7.35
#